data_AF-A0A6H1N971-F1
#
_entry.id   AF-A0A6H1N971-F1
#
_cell.length_a   1.000
_cell.length_b   1.000
_cell.length_c   1.000
_cell.angle_alpha   90.00
_cell.angle_beta   90.00
_cell.angle_gamma   90.00
#
_symmetry.space_group_name_H-M   'P 1'
#
loop_
_entity.id
_entity.type
_entity.pdbx_description
1 polymer ?
#
loop_
_entity_poly.entity_id
_entity_poly.type
_entity_poly.pdbx_seq_one_letter_code
_entity_poly.pdbx_strand_id
1 'polypeptide(L)'
;MLDEFTLRSVEAGLNVSDDVARFLHLPTEVTDAVMGRLVVKGHIIPVPANRERATVHYVISDSGKRACQNLAEITPEERTLRLAFDGLTRTYTNIEKSLRWRPRDLRTHDIQEIPAFPVDPPAVGPDDTSAIALALREVTETAKHDLITVMSLDGKREKFFLRAVALVFESADRPEEVQVQFAIDGRLSEGHALAFAKSEGRRKIGLTGPLRDSESIVDSLLGEDLLKLRADEAEVAAIRRTAENYKNQLSGFEERVSGATDEQKEPLVDLATEMAGRLDEAEAALRGIPVRVLEVHEHRPLLLEALKSARERLMIISPWIRAAVVNDSFVADLERLIKSGVSVVIGYGIDGNAPAGEGDRTAERKLTELASTYAEFKFVRLGDTHAKVLVVDQSYAVVTSFNWLSFRGDPNRPFRDERGTMITIKAEVDRLFSDYSARIEAIDRG
;
A
#
# COMPACT_ATOMS: atom_id res chain seq x y z
N MET A 1 43.73 26.58 16.06
CA MET A 1 44.87 26.77 15.14
C MET A 1 46.14 27.15 15.90
N LEU A 2 46.29 28.33 16.52
CA LEU A 2 47.49 28.68 17.32
C LEU A 2 47.74 27.75 18.51
N ASP A 3 46.70 27.46 19.31
CA ASP A 3 46.78 26.49 20.42
C ASP A 3 47.28 25.10 19.95
N GLU A 4 46.94 24.69 18.72
CA GLU A 4 47.34 23.40 18.14
C GLU A 4 48.83 23.41 17.75
N PHE A 5 49.26 24.40 16.97
CA PHE A 5 50.65 24.50 16.52
C PHE A 5 51.62 24.68 17.69
N THR A 6 51.23 25.47 18.70
CA THR A 6 52.00 25.62 19.94
C THR A 6 52.08 24.30 20.70
N LEU A 7 50.97 23.58 20.85
CA LEU A 7 50.94 22.29 21.54
C LEU A 7 51.78 21.20 20.82
N ARG A 8 51.71 21.13 19.48
CA ARG A 8 52.54 20.24 18.66
C ARG A 8 54.03 20.58 18.74
N SER A 9 54.37 21.88 18.82
CA SER A 9 55.75 22.33 18.96
C SER A 9 56.36 21.84 20.27
N VAL A 10 55.60 21.93 21.37
CA VAL A 10 56.02 21.40 22.69
C VAL A 10 56.10 19.87 22.67
N GLU A 11 55.17 19.17 22.00
CA GLU A 11 55.26 17.71 21.83
C GLU A 11 56.51 17.28 21.04
N ALA A 12 56.89 18.06 20.03
CA ALA A 12 58.08 17.84 19.20
C ALA A 12 59.40 18.21 19.90
N GLY A 13 59.36 18.71 21.14
CA GLY A 13 60.52 19.01 21.97
C GLY A 13 60.95 20.48 22.01
N LEU A 14 60.19 21.40 21.40
CA LEU A 14 60.39 22.84 21.59
C LEU A 14 59.79 23.26 22.93
N ASN A 15 60.56 23.06 23.99
CA ASN A 15 60.07 23.15 25.36
C ASN A 15 60.23 24.54 25.98
N VAL A 16 60.65 25.56 25.23
CA VAL A 16 60.85 26.94 25.73
C VAL A 16 60.01 27.90 24.88
N SER A 17 59.35 28.87 25.52
CA SER A 17 58.44 29.80 24.83
C SER A 17 59.12 30.57 23.69
N ASP A 18 60.35 31.08 23.92
CA ASP A 18 61.14 31.78 22.90
C ASP A 18 61.44 30.91 21.67
N ASP A 19 61.69 29.61 21.86
CA ASP A 19 61.99 28.69 20.77
C ASP A 19 60.74 28.37 19.96
N VAL A 20 59.59 28.24 20.63
CA VAL A 20 58.29 28.09 19.97
C VAL A 20 57.91 29.35 19.19
N ALA A 21 58.14 30.54 19.77
CA ALA A 21 57.87 31.83 19.13
C ALA A 21 58.73 32.00 17.86
N ARG A 22 60.02 31.68 17.94
CA ARG A 22 60.93 31.70 16.79
C ARG A 22 60.55 30.67 15.73
N PHE A 23 60.20 29.45 16.12
CA PHE A 23 59.82 28.40 15.18
C PHE A 23 58.55 28.76 14.41
N LEU A 24 57.54 29.27 15.11
CA LEU A 24 56.26 29.68 14.52
C LEU A 24 56.29 31.07 13.87
N HIS A 25 57.42 31.79 13.97
CA HIS A 25 57.57 33.17 13.50
C HIS A 25 56.52 34.12 14.11
N LEU A 26 56.24 33.97 15.40
CA LEU A 26 55.27 34.76 16.15
C LEU A 26 55.96 35.66 17.19
N PRO A 27 55.36 36.81 17.55
CA PRO A 27 55.82 37.60 18.69
C PRO A 27 55.78 36.78 19.99
N THR A 28 56.78 36.97 20.85
CA THR A 28 56.90 36.24 22.12
C THR A 28 55.68 36.46 23.01
N GLU A 29 55.10 37.66 23.00
CA GLU A 29 53.92 38.01 23.81
C GLU A 29 52.67 37.21 23.40
N VAL A 30 52.54 36.91 22.10
CA VAL A 30 51.44 36.09 21.56
C VAL A 30 51.65 34.62 21.95
N THR A 31 52.89 34.14 21.86
CA THR A 31 53.25 32.77 22.21
C THR A 31 53.09 32.52 23.71
N ASP A 32 53.52 33.46 24.56
CA ASP A 32 53.36 33.40 26.01
C ASP A 32 51.88 33.38 26.42
N ALA A 33 51.03 34.19 25.76
CA ALA A 33 49.59 34.17 26.00
C ALA A 33 48.96 32.82 25.63
N VAL A 34 49.41 32.19 24.53
CA VAL A 34 48.93 30.85 24.11
C VAL A 34 49.43 29.78 25.08
N MET A 35 50.72 29.79 25.43
CA MET A 35 51.33 28.87 26.39
C MET A 35 50.66 28.98 27.76
N GLY A 36 50.38 30.18 28.24
CA GLY A 36 49.64 30.42 29.49
C GLY A 36 48.23 29.80 29.46
N ARG A 37 47.48 29.94 28.35
CA ARG A 37 46.18 29.27 28.20
C ARG A 37 46.31 27.75 28.18
N LEU A 38 47.33 27.19 27.53
CA LEU A 38 47.57 25.75 27.48
C LEU A 38 47.96 25.19 28.86
N VAL A 39 48.67 25.97 29.68
CA VAL A 39 48.92 25.64 31.09
C VAL A 39 47.62 25.63 31.90
N VAL A 40 46.78 26.66 31.77
CA VAL A 40 45.48 26.74 32.47
C VAL A 40 44.56 25.58 32.09
N LYS A 41 44.56 25.17 30.81
CA LYS A 41 43.83 24.00 30.32
C LYS A 41 44.44 22.65 30.75
N GLY A 42 45.60 22.66 31.40
CA GLY A 42 46.31 21.47 31.84
C GLY A 42 46.92 20.64 30.71
N HIS A 43 47.10 21.21 29.51
CA HIS A 43 47.67 20.52 28.36
C HIS A 43 49.20 20.52 28.36
N ILE A 44 49.83 21.55 28.93
CA ILE A 44 51.28 21.63 29.15
C ILE A 44 51.55 22.01 30.62
N ILE A 45 52.69 21.56 31.14
CA ILE A 45 53.08 21.75 32.54
C ILE A 45 54.39 22.54 32.56
N PRO A 46 54.45 23.70 33.25
CA PRO A 46 55.69 24.45 33.41
C PRO A 46 56.60 23.78 34.43
N VAL A 47 57.85 23.54 34.04
CA VAL A 47 58.92 22.93 34.83
C VAL A 47 60.11 23.90 34.87
N PRO A 48 60.54 24.37 36.06
CA PRO A 48 61.68 25.27 36.15
C PRO A 48 62.98 24.54 35.78
N ALA A 49 63.76 25.12 34.87
CA ALA A 49 64.96 24.49 34.31
C ALA A 49 66.13 24.39 35.30
N ASN A 50 66.35 25.42 36.13
CA ASN A 50 67.38 25.45 37.17
C ASN A 50 67.18 26.67 38.09
N ARG A 51 67.62 26.64 39.36
CA ARG A 51 67.38 27.72 40.33
C ARG A 51 68.18 29.03 40.06
N GLU A 52 69.14 29.01 39.14
CA GLU A 52 70.00 30.17 38.84
C GLU A 52 69.70 30.89 37.50
N ARG A 53 68.85 30.33 36.63
CA ARG A 53 68.36 30.99 35.41
C ARG A 53 66.85 30.93 35.34
N ALA A 54 66.20 32.06 35.11
CA ALA A 54 64.74 32.24 35.04
C ALA A 54 64.11 31.67 33.75
N THR A 55 64.55 30.49 33.29
CA THR A 55 64.00 29.84 32.09
C THR A 55 63.03 28.75 32.50
N VAL A 56 61.80 28.81 31.98
CA VAL A 56 60.74 27.83 32.23
C VAL A 56 60.68 26.87 31.04
N HIS A 57 60.80 25.57 31.31
CA HIS A 57 60.52 24.53 30.32
C HIS A 57 59.07 24.10 30.40
N TYR A 58 58.48 23.71 29.27
CA TYR A 58 57.13 23.18 29.22
C TYR A 58 57.17 21.72 28.80
N VAL A 59 56.47 20.88 29.54
CA VAL A 59 56.33 19.44 29.24
C VAL A 59 54.87 19.16 28.92
N ILE A 60 54.61 18.45 27.84
CA ILE A 60 53.25 18.07 27.46
C ILE A 60 52.67 17.05 28.48
N SER A 61 51.43 17.28 28.92
CA SER A 61 50.71 16.35 29.81
C SER A 61 50.00 15.25 29.03
N ASP A 62 49.51 14.21 29.72
CA ASP A 62 48.66 13.19 29.07
C ASP A 62 47.32 13.75 28.56
N SER A 63 46.85 14.86 29.14
CA SER A 63 45.70 15.61 28.61
C SER A 63 46.09 16.35 27.32
N GLY A 64 47.29 16.94 27.27
CA GLY A 64 47.84 17.58 26.08
C GLY A 64 48.08 16.61 24.93
N LYS A 65 48.64 15.42 25.18
CA LYS A 65 48.84 14.39 24.15
C LYS A 65 47.51 13.94 23.52
N ARG A 66 46.48 13.73 24.35
CA ARG A 66 45.12 13.42 23.88
C ARG A 66 44.51 14.57 23.07
N ALA A 67 44.71 15.81 23.52
CA ALA A 67 44.24 16.99 22.79
C ALA A 67 44.95 17.13 21.42
N CYS A 68 46.25 16.84 21.34
CA CYS A 68 47.02 16.86 20.10
C CYS A 68 46.51 15.80 19.11
N GLN A 69 46.22 14.59 19.60
CA GLN A 69 45.62 13.51 18.80
C GLN A 69 44.23 13.89 18.27
N ASN A 70 43.36 14.46 19.11
CA ASN A 70 42.01 14.86 18.72
C ASN A 70 41.99 16.04 17.73
N LEU A 71 42.98 16.94 17.79
CA LEU A 71 43.11 18.07 16.87
C LEU A 71 43.67 17.67 15.50
N ALA A 72 44.25 16.48 15.38
CA ALA A 72 44.87 15.99 14.14
C ALA A 72 43.90 15.34 13.14
N GLU A 73 42.62 15.16 13.47
CA GLU A 73 41.69 14.31 12.70
C GLU A 73 40.46 15.05 12.15
N ILE A 74 40.66 16.06 11.29
CA ILE A 74 39.62 16.47 10.34
C ILE A 74 40.27 16.58 8.96
N THR A 75 40.29 15.48 8.22
CA THR A 75 40.71 15.44 6.82
C THR A 75 39.46 15.33 5.93
N PRO A 76 39.30 16.20 4.91
CA PRO A 76 38.22 16.05 3.96
C PRO A 76 38.40 14.74 3.17
N GLU A 77 37.37 13.90 3.18
CA GLU A 77 37.32 12.65 2.41
C GLU A 77 36.35 12.83 1.23
N GLU A 78 36.78 12.44 0.03
CA GLU A 78 35.89 12.32 -1.12
C GLU A 78 35.21 10.94 -1.09
N ARG A 79 33.87 10.92 -1.06
CA ARG A 79 33.11 9.67 -0.95
C ARG A 79 31.89 9.67 -1.86
N THR A 80 31.71 8.58 -2.60
CA THR A 80 30.50 8.35 -3.39
C THR A 80 29.41 7.72 -2.54
N LEU A 81 28.27 8.40 -2.42
CA LEU A 81 27.12 7.94 -1.65
C LEU A 81 25.94 7.67 -2.58
N ARG A 82 25.12 6.66 -2.25
CA ARG A 82 23.94 6.30 -3.04
C ARG A 82 22.69 6.79 -2.33
N LEU A 83 21.97 7.70 -2.97
CA LEU A 83 20.71 8.24 -2.48
C LEU A 83 19.57 7.93 -3.44
N ALA A 84 18.36 7.88 -2.90
CA ALA A 84 17.14 7.88 -3.69
C ALA A 84 16.74 9.34 -3.97
N PHE A 85 16.09 9.57 -5.11
CA PHE A 85 15.46 10.82 -5.44
C PHE A 85 14.01 10.55 -5.77
N ASP A 86 13.09 11.14 -5.01
CA ASP A 86 11.67 10.94 -5.20
C ASP A 86 11.18 11.71 -6.44
N GLY A 87 10.56 10.98 -7.37
CA GLY A 87 10.10 11.54 -8.64
C GLY A 87 8.82 12.39 -8.55
N LEU A 88 8.05 12.26 -7.47
CA LEU A 88 6.83 13.03 -7.22
C LEU A 88 7.12 14.25 -6.36
N THR A 89 7.74 14.06 -5.19
CA THR A 89 8.02 15.17 -4.25
C THR A 89 9.28 15.95 -4.63
N ARG A 90 10.12 15.41 -5.52
CA ARG A 90 11.39 16.01 -5.97
C ARG A 90 12.39 16.23 -4.83
N THR A 91 12.41 15.30 -3.87
CA THR A 91 13.29 15.36 -2.68
C THR A 91 14.27 14.19 -2.64
N TYR A 92 15.48 14.42 -2.12
CA TYR A 92 16.42 13.36 -1.81
C TYR A 92 15.97 12.61 -0.55
N THR A 93 16.09 11.29 -0.56
CA THR A 93 15.73 10.43 0.57
C THR A 93 16.56 9.15 0.54
N ASN A 94 16.46 8.35 1.59
CA ASN A 94 17.07 7.04 1.66
C ASN A 94 15.99 5.95 1.67
N ILE A 95 16.06 5.07 0.69
CA ILE A 95 15.13 3.94 0.56
C ILE A 95 15.93 2.65 0.63
N GLU A 96 15.61 1.79 1.59
CA GLU A 96 16.22 0.47 1.68
C GLU A 96 16.00 -0.36 0.41
N LYS A 97 16.97 -1.20 0.03
CA LYS A 97 16.87 -2.02 -1.19
C LYS A 97 15.68 -2.99 -1.15
N SER A 98 15.27 -3.45 0.04
CA SER A 98 14.11 -4.30 0.30
C SER A 98 12.79 -3.66 -0.14
N LEU A 99 12.69 -2.34 -0.05
CA LEU A 99 11.49 -1.57 -0.37
C LEU A 99 11.39 -1.19 -1.86
N ARG A 100 12.42 -1.47 -2.66
CA ARG A 100 12.52 -1.02 -4.06
C ARG A 100 11.91 -2.04 -5.02
N TRP A 101 10.82 -1.64 -5.66
CA TRP A 101 10.14 -2.43 -6.69
C TRP A 101 10.64 -2.07 -8.10
N ARG A 102 10.76 -3.07 -8.98
CA ARG A 102 11.16 -2.87 -10.39
C ARG A 102 9.93 -2.86 -11.30
N PRO A 103 10.03 -2.30 -12.53
CA PRO A 103 8.93 -2.35 -13.51
C PRO A 103 8.39 -3.76 -13.83
N ARG A 104 9.19 -4.81 -13.64
CA ARG A 104 8.74 -6.21 -13.80
C ARG A 104 7.85 -6.65 -12.63
N ASP A 105 8.17 -6.21 -11.42
CA ASP A 105 7.46 -6.59 -10.20
C ASP A 105 6.06 -5.99 -10.22
N LEU A 106 5.94 -4.72 -10.64
CA LEU A 106 4.65 -4.04 -10.85
C LEU A 106 3.75 -4.83 -11.81
N ARG A 107 4.25 -5.19 -12.99
CA ARG A 107 3.50 -5.98 -13.99
C ARG A 107 3.08 -7.35 -13.47
N THR A 108 3.92 -8.00 -12.68
CA THR A 108 3.62 -9.33 -12.12
C THR A 108 2.51 -9.26 -11.06
N HIS A 109 2.41 -8.13 -10.36
CA HIS A 109 1.46 -7.92 -9.26
C HIS A 109 0.27 -7.05 -9.66
N ASP A 110 0.16 -6.68 -10.94
CA ASP A 110 -0.87 -5.81 -11.51
C ASP A 110 -0.94 -4.42 -10.85
N ILE A 111 0.20 -3.93 -10.35
CA ILE A 111 0.27 -2.66 -9.63
C ILE A 111 0.37 -1.51 -10.62
N GLN A 112 -0.53 -0.54 -10.48
CA GLN A 112 -0.53 0.69 -11.27
C GLN A 112 0.75 1.49 -11.04
N GLU A 113 1.44 1.85 -12.13
CA GLU A 113 2.58 2.76 -12.09
C GLU A 113 2.10 4.20 -11.98
N ILE A 114 2.68 4.96 -11.04
CA ILE A 114 2.58 6.42 -10.99
C ILE A 114 3.93 6.99 -11.48
N PRO A 115 3.96 7.64 -12.66
CA PRO A 115 5.20 8.16 -13.21
C PRO A 115 5.66 9.42 -12.47
N ALA A 116 6.97 9.65 -12.44
CA ALA A 116 7.56 10.89 -11.94
C ALA A 116 7.05 12.11 -12.74
N PHE A 117 6.94 13.26 -12.06
CA PHE A 117 6.60 14.52 -12.70
C PHE A 117 7.38 15.69 -12.10
N PRO A 118 8.10 16.47 -12.93
CA PRO A 118 8.44 16.21 -14.34
C PRO A 118 9.20 14.89 -14.53
N VAL A 119 9.16 14.34 -15.76
CA VAL A 119 9.85 13.08 -16.09
C VAL A 119 11.38 13.24 -16.10
N ASP A 120 11.85 14.49 -16.26
CA ASP A 120 13.26 14.80 -16.31
C ASP A 120 13.98 14.40 -15.02
N PRO A 121 15.17 13.80 -15.14
CA PRO A 121 15.96 13.42 -13.98
C PRO A 121 16.35 14.65 -13.15
N PRO A 122 16.68 14.49 -11.86
CA PRO A 122 17.24 15.57 -11.07
C PRO A 122 18.53 16.11 -11.71
N ALA A 123 18.65 17.43 -11.74
CA ALA A 123 19.93 18.11 -11.87
C ALA A 123 20.43 18.40 -10.46
N VAL A 124 21.75 18.35 -10.24
CA VAL A 124 22.36 18.78 -8.98
C VAL A 124 23.08 20.10 -9.19
N GLY A 125 22.80 21.05 -8.31
CA GLY A 125 23.49 22.32 -8.18
C GLY A 125 23.92 22.61 -6.75
N PRO A 126 24.54 23.78 -6.50
CA PRO A 126 24.99 24.19 -5.17
C PRO A 126 23.87 24.20 -4.11
N ASP A 127 22.64 24.51 -4.55
CA ASP A 127 21.46 24.63 -3.69
C ASP A 127 20.96 23.27 -3.15
N ASP A 128 21.33 22.16 -3.78
CA ASP A 128 20.94 20.81 -3.34
C ASP A 128 21.73 20.32 -2.12
N THR A 129 22.83 20.97 -1.78
CA THR A 129 23.73 20.57 -0.68
C THR A 129 22.96 20.41 0.63
N SER A 130 22.07 21.34 0.95
CA SER A 130 21.28 21.31 2.19
C SER A 130 20.26 20.16 2.20
N ALA A 131 19.58 19.90 1.09
CA ALA A 131 18.60 18.82 0.97
C ALA A 131 19.27 17.43 1.01
N ILE A 132 20.41 17.30 0.34
CA ILE A 132 21.24 16.09 0.34
C ILE A 132 21.82 15.85 1.74
N ALA A 133 22.30 16.89 2.43
CA ALA A 133 22.80 16.77 3.80
C ALA A 133 21.73 16.25 4.77
N LEU A 134 20.48 16.72 4.63
CA LEU A 134 19.36 16.22 5.43
C LEU A 134 19.08 14.74 5.16
N ALA A 135 19.00 14.34 3.88
CA ALA A 135 18.80 12.94 3.50
C ALA A 135 19.96 12.04 3.95
N LEU A 136 21.20 12.56 3.94
CA LEU A 136 22.39 11.82 4.38
C LEU A 136 22.42 11.59 5.87
N ARG A 137 21.95 12.55 6.69
CA ARG A 137 21.86 12.39 8.15
C ARG A 137 21.03 11.17 8.54
N GLU A 138 19.97 10.86 7.78
CA GLU A 138 19.15 9.66 8.00
C GLU A 138 19.90 8.36 7.66
N VAL A 139 20.81 8.38 6.68
CA VAL A 139 21.63 7.21 6.31
C VAL A 139 22.78 7.01 7.27
N THR A 140 23.32 8.11 7.77
CA THR A 140 24.46 8.11 8.67
C THR A 140 23.99 8.34 10.10
N GLU A 141 23.34 7.35 10.70
CA GLU A 141 23.03 7.34 12.14
C GLU A 141 24.29 7.43 13.04
N THR A 142 25.50 7.52 12.45
CA THR A 142 26.77 7.45 13.17
C THR A 142 27.87 8.38 12.64
N ALA A 143 27.63 9.26 11.66
CA ALA A 143 28.74 9.95 11.02
C ALA A 143 29.25 11.15 11.83
N LYS A 144 30.45 10.99 12.38
CA LYS A 144 31.38 12.08 12.72
C LYS A 144 31.84 12.91 11.49
N HIS A 145 31.02 13.02 10.44
CA HIS A 145 31.40 13.62 9.16
C HIS A 145 30.38 14.68 8.76
N ASP A 146 30.86 15.87 8.46
CA ASP A 146 30.06 16.96 7.91
C ASP A 146 30.15 16.98 6.38
N LEU A 147 29.01 17.09 5.69
CA LEU A 147 28.99 17.27 4.24
C LEU A 147 29.43 18.70 3.89
N ILE A 148 30.56 18.82 3.18
CA ILE A 148 31.10 20.12 2.75
C ILE A 148 30.47 20.57 1.43
N THR A 149 30.43 19.69 0.43
CA THR A 149 29.93 20.02 -0.91
C THR A 149 29.52 18.76 -1.67
N VAL A 150 28.65 18.92 -2.67
CA VAL A 150 28.27 17.87 -3.62
C VAL A 150 28.91 18.20 -4.96
N MET A 151 29.88 17.39 -5.38
CA MET A 151 30.68 17.68 -6.57
C MET A 151 29.94 17.36 -7.88
N SER A 152 29.27 16.21 -7.95
CA SER A 152 28.54 15.77 -9.13
C SER A 152 27.53 14.66 -8.82
N LEU A 153 26.62 14.41 -9.76
CA LEU A 153 25.87 13.15 -9.84
C LEU A 153 26.62 12.23 -10.79
N ASP A 154 27.33 11.25 -10.24
CA ASP A 154 28.01 10.22 -11.02
C ASP A 154 27.35 8.84 -10.85
N GLY A 155 27.53 7.98 -11.85
CA GLY A 155 27.08 6.60 -11.86
C GLY A 155 25.75 6.32 -12.57
N LYS A 156 25.43 5.04 -12.65
CA LYS A 156 24.23 4.54 -13.34
C LYS A 156 22.99 4.79 -12.49
N ARG A 157 22.03 5.53 -13.06
CA ARG A 157 20.70 5.74 -12.46
C ARG A 157 19.85 4.49 -12.64
N GLU A 158 19.27 4.01 -11.55
CA GLU A 158 18.35 2.88 -11.56
C GLU A 158 16.94 3.37 -11.19
N LYS A 159 15.99 3.19 -12.10
CA LYS A 159 14.57 3.46 -11.81
C LYS A 159 14.01 2.32 -10.96
N PHE A 160 13.43 2.68 -9.83
CA PHE A 160 12.64 1.78 -8.98
C PHE A 160 11.40 2.52 -8.48
N PHE A 161 10.50 1.79 -7.86
CA PHE A 161 9.25 2.30 -7.31
C PHE A 161 9.13 1.96 -5.83
N LEU A 162 8.39 2.80 -5.13
CA LEU A 162 7.89 2.50 -3.80
C LEU A 162 6.45 2.04 -3.92
N ARG A 163 6.10 0.98 -3.19
CA ARG A 163 4.71 0.55 -3.08
C ARG A 163 3.97 1.51 -2.14
N ALA A 164 2.84 2.02 -2.59
CA ALA A 164 1.94 2.86 -1.81
C ALA A 164 0.50 2.37 -1.98
N VAL A 165 -0.35 2.67 -0.99
CA VAL A 165 -1.80 2.55 -1.12
C VAL A 165 -2.34 3.93 -1.47
N ALA A 166 -3.03 4.04 -2.61
CA ALA A 166 -3.73 5.26 -2.99
C ALA A 166 -5.16 5.20 -2.45
N LEU A 167 -5.57 6.20 -1.70
CA LEU A 167 -6.95 6.41 -1.25
C LEU A 167 -7.58 7.45 -2.16
N VAL A 168 -8.63 7.04 -2.88
CA VAL A 168 -9.34 7.91 -3.82
C VAL A 168 -10.67 8.30 -3.21
N PHE A 169 -10.92 9.60 -3.12
CA PHE A 169 -12.15 10.18 -2.59
C PHE A 169 -12.84 10.94 -3.72
N GLU A 170 -14.09 10.59 -4.01
CA GLU A 170 -14.96 11.31 -4.93
C GLU A 170 -15.97 12.14 -4.13
N SER A 171 -16.15 13.40 -4.52
CA SER A 171 -17.16 14.26 -3.91
C SER A 171 -18.57 13.79 -4.29
N ALA A 172 -19.44 13.63 -3.30
CA ALA A 172 -20.83 13.24 -3.52
C ALA A 172 -21.63 14.29 -4.31
N ASP A 173 -21.29 15.58 -4.17
CA ASP A 173 -21.98 16.68 -4.84
C ASP A 173 -21.38 17.00 -6.22
N ARG A 174 -20.10 16.63 -6.43
CA ARG A 174 -19.31 16.94 -7.63
C ARG A 174 -18.45 15.74 -8.02
N PRO A 175 -19.00 14.76 -8.74
CA PRO A 175 -18.29 13.55 -9.15
C PRO A 175 -17.00 13.82 -9.94
N GLU A 176 -16.88 14.98 -10.58
CA GLU A 176 -15.65 15.42 -11.25
C GLU A 176 -14.51 15.82 -10.30
N GLU A 177 -14.81 16.13 -9.04
CA GLU A 177 -13.83 16.45 -8.00
C GLU A 177 -13.37 15.16 -7.30
N VAL A 178 -12.15 14.74 -7.66
CA VAL A 178 -11.50 13.58 -7.06
C VAL A 178 -10.25 14.02 -6.30
N GLN A 179 -10.15 13.59 -5.04
CA GLN A 179 -8.97 13.78 -4.21
C GLN A 179 -8.25 12.44 -4.02
N VAL A 180 -6.92 12.44 -4.13
CA VAL A 180 -6.10 11.24 -3.90
C VAL A 180 -5.13 11.48 -2.76
N GLN A 181 -5.09 10.56 -1.81
CA GLN A 181 -4.08 10.50 -0.75
C GLN A 181 -3.22 9.25 -0.92
N PHE A 182 -1.97 9.29 -0.44
CA PHE A 182 -1.07 8.15 -0.48
C PHE A 182 -0.68 7.72 0.93
N ALA A 183 -0.81 6.43 1.22
CA ALA A 183 -0.21 5.81 2.38
C ALA A 183 1.02 4.98 1.95
N ILE A 184 2.19 5.33 2.47
CA ILE A 184 3.45 4.62 2.24
C ILE A 184 3.82 3.97 3.57
N ASP A 185 3.99 2.64 3.56
CA ASP A 185 4.29 1.86 4.77
C ASP A 185 3.32 2.14 5.94
N GLY A 186 2.02 2.19 5.61
CA GLY A 186 0.94 2.44 6.58
C GLY A 186 0.80 3.89 7.06
N ARG A 187 1.64 4.83 6.58
CA ARG A 187 1.58 6.24 6.96
C ARG A 187 1.13 7.12 5.81
N LEU A 188 0.14 7.97 6.07
CA LEU A 188 -0.30 8.98 5.11
C LEU A 188 0.83 9.96 4.80
N SER A 189 1.02 10.26 3.52
CA SER A 189 2.01 11.20 3.04
C SER A 189 1.33 12.38 2.33
N GLU A 190 1.13 13.45 3.09
CA GLU A 190 0.57 14.70 2.56
C GLU A 190 1.44 15.29 1.44
N GLY A 191 2.77 15.17 1.56
CA GLY A 191 3.72 15.64 0.55
C GLY A 191 3.49 14.98 -0.81
N HIS A 192 3.31 13.65 -0.83
CA HIS A 192 3.00 12.91 -2.06
C HIS A 192 1.61 13.26 -2.58
N ALA A 193 0.60 13.37 -1.71
CA ALA A 193 -0.76 13.74 -2.11
C ALA A 193 -0.80 15.13 -2.78
N LEU A 194 -0.13 16.12 -2.20
CA LEU A 194 -0.05 17.48 -2.74
C LEU A 194 0.75 17.52 -4.06
N ALA A 195 1.90 16.83 -4.12
CA ALA A 195 2.72 16.75 -5.32
C ALA A 195 1.94 16.08 -6.48
N PHE A 196 1.25 15.00 -6.18
CA PHE A 196 0.40 14.29 -7.12
C PHE A 196 -0.75 15.18 -7.61
N ALA A 197 -1.51 15.83 -6.71
CA ALA A 197 -2.60 16.74 -7.09
C ALA A 197 -2.13 17.88 -8.02
N LYS A 198 -0.95 18.45 -7.75
CA LYS A 198 -0.33 19.48 -8.63
C LYS A 198 0.00 18.93 -10.03
N SER A 199 0.33 17.65 -10.14
CA SER A 199 0.68 16.98 -11.40
C SER A 199 -0.55 16.42 -12.15
N GLU A 200 -1.53 15.89 -11.43
CA GLU A 200 -2.76 15.24 -11.90
C GLU A 200 -3.72 16.19 -12.59
N GLY A 201 -3.83 17.44 -12.09
CA GLY A 201 -4.71 18.47 -12.67
C GLY A 201 -4.44 18.79 -14.14
N ARG A 202 -3.38 18.21 -14.74
CA ARG A 202 -3.03 18.32 -16.15
C ARG A 202 -3.10 17.01 -16.95
N ARG A 203 -3.24 15.83 -16.31
CA ARG A 203 -2.89 14.55 -16.96
C ARG A 203 -3.97 13.48 -17.04
N LYS A 204 -5.16 13.63 -16.42
CA LYS A 204 -6.22 12.60 -16.48
C LYS A 204 -5.64 11.19 -16.33
N ILE A 205 -4.81 10.95 -15.31
CA ILE A 205 -4.26 9.61 -15.11
C ILE A 205 -5.44 8.71 -14.76
N GLY A 206 -5.53 7.58 -15.45
CA GLY A 206 -6.64 6.63 -15.42
C GLY A 206 -6.82 5.89 -14.09
N LEU A 207 -6.68 6.56 -12.95
CA LEU A 207 -7.14 6.06 -11.65
C LEU A 207 -8.66 6.10 -11.56
N THR A 208 -9.31 7.08 -12.21
CA THR A 208 -10.76 7.29 -12.14
C THR A 208 -11.52 6.75 -13.36
N GLY A 209 -10.86 6.61 -14.51
CA GLY A 209 -11.47 6.05 -15.73
C GLY A 209 -12.04 4.64 -15.53
N PRO A 210 -11.23 3.68 -15.02
CA PRO A 210 -11.71 2.33 -14.73
C PRO A 210 -12.86 2.26 -13.72
N LEU A 211 -13.06 3.31 -12.90
CA LEU A 211 -14.14 3.34 -11.92
C LEU A 211 -15.53 3.41 -12.59
N ARG A 212 -15.62 4.14 -13.72
CA ARG A 212 -16.90 4.43 -14.38
C ARG A 212 -17.28 3.45 -15.48
N ASP A 213 -16.31 2.69 -16.00
CA ASP A 213 -16.55 1.74 -17.09
C ASP A 213 -17.39 0.53 -16.63
N SER A 214 -17.28 0.12 -15.36
CA SER A 214 -17.99 -1.04 -14.81
C SER A 214 -19.50 -0.82 -14.73
N GLU A 215 -19.95 0.36 -14.30
CA GLU A 215 -21.38 0.72 -14.23
C GLU A 215 -22.04 0.71 -15.61
N SER A 216 -21.39 1.33 -16.61
CA SER A 216 -21.92 1.36 -17.98
C SER A 216 -22.12 -0.04 -18.56
N ILE A 217 -21.23 -0.99 -18.24
CA ILE A 217 -21.36 -2.38 -18.71
C ILE A 217 -22.56 -3.05 -18.04
N VAL A 218 -22.72 -2.89 -16.73
CA VAL A 218 -23.83 -3.50 -15.99
C VAL A 218 -25.17 -2.92 -16.44
N ASP A 219 -25.26 -1.60 -16.60
CA ASP A 219 -26.49 -0.93 -17.03
C ASP A 219 -26.90 -1.37 -18.44
N SER A 220 -25.95 -1.64 -19.34
CA SER A 220 -26.25 -2.15 -20.68
C SER A 220 -26.86 -3.57 -20.69
N LEU A 221 -26.62 -4.35 -19.62
CA LEU A 221 -27.17 -5.69 -19.45
C LEU A 221 -28.54 -5.67 -18.76
N LEU A 222 -28.88 -4.55 -18.12
CA LEU A 222 -30.17 -4.33 -17.46
C LEU A 222 -31.13 -3.67 -18.46
N GLY A 223 -32.36 -4.15 -18.55
CA GLY A 223 -33.40 -3.46 -19.33
C GLY A 223 -33.73 -2.10 -18.72
N GLU A 224 -34.21 -1.14 -19.53
CA GLU A 224 -34.57 0.21 -19.06
C GLU A 224 -35.55 0.21 -17.89
N ASP A 225 -36.46 -0.77 -17.83
CA ASP A 225 -37.48 -0.84 -16.79
C ASP A 225 -36.88 -1.24 -15.43
N LEU A 226 -35.84 -2.08 -15.40
CA LEU A 226 -35.10 -2.39 -14.17
C LEU A 226 -34.29 -1.20 -13.69
N LEU A 227 -33.70 -0.44 -14.61
CA LEU A 227 -32.96 0.78 -14.27
C LEU A 227 -33.86 1.84 -13.62
N LYS A 228 -35.12 1.97 -14.07
CA LYS A 228 -36.11 2.86 -13.43
C LYS A 228 -36.52 2.43 -12.02
N LEU A 229 -36.40 1.14 -11.71
CA LEU A 229 -36.72 0.57 -10.40
C LEU A 229 -35.50 0.56 -9.45
N ARG A 230 -34.32 0.92 -9.94
CA ARG A 230 -33.09 1.00 -9.15
C ARG A 230 -33.25 2.08 -8.07
N ALA A 231 -32.99 1.70 -6.83
CA ALA A 231 -32.98 2.65 -5.74
C ALA A 231 -31.88 3.71 -5.93
N ASP A 232 -32.09 4.88 -5.33
CA ASP A 232 -31.11 5.95 -5.34
C ASP A 232 -29.79 5.48 -4.72
N GLU A 233 -28.68 5.73 -5.40
CA GLU A 233 -27.39 5.20 -4.99
C GLU A 233 -26.88 5.85 -3.70
N ALA A 234 -27.21 7.13 -3.45
CA ALA A 234 -26.83 7.81 -2.23
C ALA A 234 -27.63 7.27 -1.02
N GLU A 235 -28.90 6.94 -1.21
CA GLU A 235 -29.73 6.27 -0.19
C GLU A 235 -29.18 4.88 0.15
N VAL A 236 -28.90 4.06 -0.87
CA VAL A 236 -28.29 2.72 -0.70
C VAL A 236 -26.94 2.84 0.03
N ALA A 237 -26.10 3.79 -0.37
CA ALA A 237 -24.81 4.03 0.25
C ALA A 237 -24.93 4.48 1.71
N ALA A 238 -25.93 5.29 2.06
CA ALA A 238 -26.18 5.73 3.43
C ALA A 238 -26.59 4.56 4.35
N ILE A 239 -27.47 3.68 3.87
CA ILE A 239 -27.88 2.47 4.60
C ILE A 239 -26.67 1.55 4.77
N ARG A 240 -25.90 1.32 3.71
CA ARG A 240 -24.68 0.50 3.74
C ARG A 240 -23.65 1.03 4.75
N ARG A 241 -23.36 2.34 4.72
CA ARG A 241 -22.45 2.98 5.69
C ARG A 241 -22.94 2.80 7.12
N THR A 242 -24.26 2.87 7.34
CA THR A 242 -24.86 2.66 8.66
C THR A 242 -24.63 1.22 9.14
N ALA A 243 -24.88 0.22 8.29
CA ALA A 243 -24.60 -1.18 8.61
C ALA A 243 -23.12 -1.43 8.91
N GLU A 244 -22.21 -0.96 8.05
CA GLU A 244 -20.76 -1.14 8.26
C GLU A 244 -20.27 -0.42 9.53
N ASN A 245 -20.84 0.73 9.89
CA ASN A 245 -20.54 1.39 11.15
C ASN A 245 -20.93 0.54 12.37
N TYR A 246 -22.13 -0.05 12.38
CA TYR A 246 -22.55 -0.94 13.47
C TYR A 246 -21.68 -2.20 13.55
N LYS A 247 -21.32 -2.78 12.41
CA LYS A 247 -20.42 -3.95 12.34
C LYS A 247 -19.02 -3.66 12.88
N ASN A 248 -18.45 -2.50 12.55
CA ASN A 248 -17.16 -2.06 13.08
C ASN A 248 -17.22 -1.82 14.59
N GLN A 249 -18.32 -1.22 15.09
CA GLN A 249 -18.54 -1.06 16.53
C GLN A 249 -18.66 -2.40 17.23
N LEU A 250 -19.41 -3.35 16.68
CA LEU A 250 -19.58 -4.70 17.22
C LEU A 250 -18.24 -5.44 17.34
N SER A 251 -17.42 -5.37 16.29
CA SER A 251 -16.06 -5.95 16.31
C SER A 251 -15.21 -5.34 17.43
N GLY A 252 -15.30 -4.02 17.64
CA GLY A 252 -14.63 -3.34 18.74
C GLY A 252 -15.17 -3.73 20.13
N PHE A 253 -16.46 -4.07 20.24
CA PHE A 253 -17.03 -4.62 21.48
C PHE A 253 -16.52 -6.03 21.77
N GLU A 254 -16.42 -6.90 20.77
CA GLU A 254 -15.90 -8.27 20.93
C GLU A 254 -14.47 -8.26 21.50
N GLU A 255 -13.60 -7.40 20.97
CA GLU A 255 -12.24 -7.21 21.49
C GLU A 255 -12.24 -6.74 22.96
N ARG A 256 -13.11 -5.78 23.29
CA ARG A 256 -13.24 -5.26 24.66
C ARG A 256 -13.78 -6.31 25.63
N VAL A 257 -14.78 -7.10 25.22
CA VAL A 257 -15.34 -8.20 26.01
C VAL A 257 -14.27 -9.26 26.30
N SER A 258 -13.42 -9.57 25.32
CA SER A 258 -12.32 -10.52 25.50
C SER A 258 -11.29 -10.07 26.56
N GLY A 259 -11.16 -8.77 26.80
CA GLY A 259 -10.22 -8.19 27.78
C GLY A 259 -10.85 -7.73 29.10
N ALA A 260 -12.17 -7.83 29.25
CA ALA A 260 -12.92 -7.29 30.40
C ALA A 260 -12.99 -8.26 31.59
N THR A 261 -13.16 -7.72 32.81
CA THR A 261 -13.50 -8.52 33.99
C THR A 261 -14.97 -8.98 33.93
N ASP A 262 -15.34 -10.00 34.70
CA ASP A 262 -16.71 -10.57 34.64
C ASP A 262 -17.80 -9.53 34.98
N GLU A 263 -17.52 -8.60 35.89
CA GLU A 263 -18.39 -7.47 36.25
C GLU A 263 -18.54 -6.44 35.10
N GLN A 264 -17.55 -6.34 34.22
CA GLN A 264 -17.55 -5.42 33.07
C GLN A 264 -18.13 -6.08 31.81
N LYS A 265 -18.20 -7.42 31.74
CA LYS A 265 -18.70 -8.14 30.58
C LYS A 265 -20.20 -7.97 30.40
N GLU A 266 -20.99 -8.07 31.46
CA GLU A 266 -22.46 -8.00 31.40
C GLU A 266 -22.96 -6.73 30.69
N PRO A 267 -22.56 -5.49 31.07
CA PRO A 267 -23.00 -4.30 30.36
C PRO A 267 -22.44 -4.17 28.92
N LEU A 268 -21.28 -4.78 28.64
CA LEU A 268 -20.72 -4.79 27.28
C LEU A 268 -21.48 -5.76 26.36
N VAL A 269 -21.94 -6.89 26.88
CA VAL A 269 -22.74 -7.88 26.15
C VAL A 269 -24.12 -7.32 25.83
N ASP A 270 -24.76 -6.62 26.76
CA ASP A 270 -26.06 -5.96 26.51
C ASP A 270 -25.94 -4.93 25.39
N LEU A 271 -24.91 -4.09 25.44
CA LEU A 271 -24.66 -3.09 24.40
C LEU A 271 -24.31 -3.72 23.05
N ALA A 272 -23.51 -4.79 23.04
CA ALA A 272 -23.21 -5.55 21.83
C ALA A 272 -24.48 -6.18 21.23
N THR A 273 -25.39 -6.68 22.06
CA THR A 273 -26.68 -7.24 21.63
C THR A 273 -27.58 -6.17 21.02
N GLU A 274 -27.65 -4.97 21.61
CA GLU A 274 -28.37 -3.84 21.03
C GLU A 274 -27.79 -3.44 19.67
N MET A 275 -26.45 -3.36 19.56
CA MET A 275 -25.79 -3.03 18.29
C MET A 275 -25.98 -4.11 17.22
N ALA A 276 -25.97 -5.39 17.61
CA ALA A 276 -26.30 -6.48 16.71
C ALA A 276 -27.73 -6.37 16.17
N GLY A 277 -28.70 -6.01 17.01
CA GLY A 277 -30.08 -5.74 16.57
C GLY A 277 -30.16 -4.59 15.56
N ARG A 278 -29.43 -3.49 15.79
CA ARG A 278 -29.38 -2.36 14.84
C ARG A 278 -28.68 -2.72 13.53
N LEU A 279 -27.64 -3.55 13.59
CA LEU A 279 -26.98 -4.09 12.40
C LEU A 279 -27.97 -4.94 11.59
N ASP A 280 -28.69 -5.84 12.24
CA ASP A 280 -29.70 -6.70 11.59
C ASP A 280 -30.80 -5.87 10.92
N GLU A 281 -31.28 -4.80 11.56
CA GLU A 281 -32.25 -3.85 10.99
C GLU A 281 -31.70 -3.14 9.75
N ALA A 282 -30.47 -2.62 9.82
CA ALA A 282 -29.83 -1.93 8.70
C ALA A 282 -29.57 -2.87 7.51
N GLU A 283 -29.11 -4.10 7.78
CA GLU A 283 -28.95 -5.11 6.74
C GLU A 283 -30.29 -5.58 6.16
N ALA A 284 -31.33 -5.70 6.99
CA ALA A 284 -32.68 -6.04 6.53
C ALA A 284 -33.26 -4.94 5.64
N ALA A 285 -33.03 -3.66 5.97
CA ALA A 285 -33.38 -2.54 5.12
C ALA A 285 -32.68 -2.65 3.76
N LEU A 286 -31.37 -2.94 3.75
CA LEU A 286 -30.60 -3.13 2.52
C LEU A 286 -31.10 -4.32 1.68
N ARG A 287 -31.41 -5.46 2.32
CA ARG A 287 -32.00 -6.65 1.67
C ARG A 287 -33.41 -6.39 1.12
N GLY A 288 -34.15 -5.48 1.74
CA GLY A 288 -35.51 -5.11 1.34
C GLY A 288 -35.59 -4.26 0.06
N ILE A 289 -34.47 -3.70 -0.41
CA ILE A 289 -34.43 -2.88 -1.62
C ILE A 289 -34.55 -3.79 -2.86
N PRO A 290 -35.60 -3.64 -3.70
CA PRO A 290 -35.85 -4.57 -4.80
C PRO A 290 -34.77 -4.62 -5.87
N VAL A 291 -34.17 -3.46 -6.19
CA VAL A 291 -33.11 -3.32 -7.18
C VAL A 291 -32.07 -2.34 -6.62
N ARG A 292 -30.84 -2.81 -6.37
CA ARG A 292 -29.77 -1.98 -5.77
C ARG A 292 -28.40 -2.27 -6.36
N VAL A 293 -27.54 -1.25 -6.36
CA VAL A 293 -26.13 -1.37 -6.72
C VAL A 293 -25.39 -2.18 -5.65
N LEU A 294 -24.50 -3.07 -6.10
CA LEU A 294 -23.55 -3.82 -5.30
C LEU A 294 -22.13 -3.28 -5.49
N GLU A 295 -21.41 -3.12 -4.39
CA GLU A 295 -19.98 -2.84 -4.41
C GLU A 295 -19.13 -4.12 -4.49
N VAL A 296 -17.88 -3.98 -4.94
CA VAL A 296 -16.91 -5.09 -5.11
C VAL A 296 -16.90 -6.06 -3.94
N HIS A 297 -16.86 -5.53 -2.72
CA HIS A 297 -16.69 -6.30 -1.50
C HIS A 297 -17.91 -7.17 -1.14
N GLU A 298 -19.10 -6.87 -1.68
CA GLU A 298 -20.33 -7.62 -1.44
C GLU A 298 -20.39 -8.93 -2.25
N HIS A 299 -19.69 -9.00 -3.39
CA HIS A 299 -19.81 -10.12 -4.33
C HIS A 299 -19.29 -11.44 -3.73
N ARG A 300 -18.09 -11.44 -3.16
CA ARG A 300 -17.50 -12.69 -2.64
C ARG A 300 -18.34 -13.31 -1.50
N PRO A 301 -18.80 -12.55 -0.49
CA PRO A 301 -19.74 -13.06 0.50
C PRO A 301 -21.01 -13.66 -0.11
N LEU A 302 -21.64 -12.98 -1.08
CA LEU A 302 -22.86 -13.47 -1.74
C LEU A 302 -22.65 -14.81 -2.45
N LEU A 303 -21.53 -15.00 -3.15
CA LEU A 303 -21.20 -16.29 -3.78
C LEU A 303 -21.04 -17.40 -2.73
N LEU A 304 -20.36 -17.12 -1.62
CA LEU A 304 -20.16 -18.10 -0.55
C LEU A 304 -21.47 -18.43 0.17
N GLU A 305 -22.34 -17.44 0.35
CA GLU A 305 -23.67 -17.64 0.91
C GLU A 305 -24.52 -18.49 -0.03
N ALA A 306 -24.56 -18.18 -1.33
CA ALA A 306 -25.28 -18.96 -2.33
C ALA A 306 -24.89 -20.45 -2.32
N LEU A 307 -23.60 -20.76 -2.19
CA LEU A 307 -23.08 -22.13 -2.08
C LEU A 307 -23.46 -22.86 -0.77
N LYS A 308 -23.92 -22.12 0.24
CA LYS A 308 -24.30 -22.65 1.55
C LYS A 308 -25.81 -22.70 1.77
N SER A 309 -26.55 -21.75 1.21
CA SER A 309 -27.95 -21.49 1.58
C SER A 309 -28.97 -21.74 0.47
N ALA A 310 -28.55 -21.90 -0.79
CA ALA A 310 -29.47 -22.19 -1.91
C ALA A 310 -30.27 -23.47 -1.62
N ARG A 311 -31.58 -23.45 -1.94
CA ARG A 311 -32.52 -24.53 -1.58
C ARG A 311 -33.21 -25.19 -2.76
N GLU A 312 -33.36 -24.49 -3.87
CA GLU A 312 -34.11 -24.94 -5.04
C GLU A 312 -33.24 -24.94 -6.29
N ARG A 313 -32.57 -23.82 -6.58
CA ARG A 313 -31.73 -23.66 -7.76
C ARG A 313 -30.61 -22.65 -7.57
N LEU A 314 -29.48 -22.93 -8.21
CA LEU A 314 -28.32 -22.04 -8.26
C LEU A 314 -27.83 -21.93 -9.70
N MET A 315 -27.71 -20.72 -10.23
CA MET A 315 -27.08 -20.47 -11.52
C MET A 315 -25.87 -19.56 -11.38
N ILE A 316 -24.74 -19.95 -11.99
CA ILE A 316 -23.54 -19.12 -12.06
C ILE A 316 -23.09 -19.05 -13.52
N ILE A 317 -23.09 -17.84 -14.09
CA ILE A 317 -22.52 -17.55 -15.41
C ILE A 317 -21.25 -16.74 -15.22
N SER A 318 -20.13 -17.17 -15.79
CA SER A 318 -18.86 -16.45 -15.64
C SER A 318 -17.91 -16.67 -16.82
N PRO A 319 -17.17 -15.66 -17.28
CA PRO A 319 -16.32 -15.80 -18.47
C PRO A 319 -15.17 -16.81 -18.32
N TRP A 320 -14.59 -16.91 -17.13
CA TRP A 320 -13.42 -17.76 -16.88
C TRP A 320 -13.55 -18.51 -15.56
N ILE A 321 -12.87 -19.66 -15.50
CA ILE A 321 -12.70 -20.47 -14.29
C ILE A 321 -11.24 -20.40 -13.86
N ARG A 322 -10.99 -20.09 -12.58
CA ARG A 322 -9.64 -20.11 -12.00
C ARG A 322 -9.61 -20.93 -10.73
N ALA A 323 -8.56 -21.73 -10.54
CA ALA A 323 -8.36 -22.54 -9.34
C ALA A 323 -8.22 -21.72 -8.06
N ALA A 324 -7.85 -20.44 -8.20
CA ALA A 324 -7.82 -19.49 -7.09
C ALA A 324 -9.22 -19.30 -6.46
N VAL A 325 -10.30 -19.50 -7.22
CA VAL A 325 -11.69 -19.36 -6.81
C VAL A 325 -12.36 -20.73 -6.68
N VAL A 326 -12.28 -21.55 -7.74
CA VAL A 326 -12.84 -22.90 -7.81
C VAL A 326 -11.83 -23.89 -7.26
N ASN A 327 -11.78 -23.98 -5.94
CA ASN A 327 -10.91 -24.88 -5.18
C ASN A 327 -11.71 -26.06 -4.60
N ASP A 328 -11.05 -26.90 -3.81
CA ASP A 328 -11.67 -28.10 -3.22
C ASP A 328 -12.86 -27.77 -2.30
N SER A 329 -12.78 -26.68 -1.55
CA SER A 329 -13.89 -26.22 -0.71
C SER A 329 -15.09 -25.82 -1.55
N PHE A 330 -14.86 -25.08 -2.64
CA PHE A 330 -15.92 -24.68 -3.56
C PHE A 330 -16.63 -25.90 -4.15
N VAL A 331 -15.86 -26.89 -4.63
CA VAL A 331 -16.42 -28.11 -5.22
C VAL A 331 -17.19 -28.92 -4.17
N ALA A 332 -16.68 -29.04 -2.94
CA ALA A 332 -17.37 -29.73 -1.86
C ALA A 332 -18.68 -29.02 -1.44
N ASP A 333 -18.68 -27.68 -1.40
CA ASP A 333 -19.89 -26.90 -1.11
C ASP A 333 -20.95 -27.09 -2.22
N LEU A 334 -20.52 -27.09 -3.49
CA LEU A 334 -21.38 -27.34 -4.64
C LEU A 334 -21.98 -28.75 -4.60
N GLU A 335 -21.15 -29.76 -4.38
CA GLU A 335 -21.57 -31.16 -4.28
C GLU A 335 -22.59 -31.37 -3.14
N ARG A 336 -22.42 -30.67 -2.00
CA ARG A 336 -23.40 -30.71 -0.90
C ARG A 336 -24.76 -30.17 -1.34
N LEU A 337 -24.81 -29.06 -2.07
CA LEU A 337 -26.07 -28.49 -2.58
C LEU A 337 -26.75 -29.47 -3.53
N ILE A 338 -25.99 -30.02 -4.47
CA ILE A 338 -26.47 -30.99 -5.46
C ILE A 338 -27.05 -32.23 -4.76
N LYS A 339 -26.33 -32.80 -3.79
CA LYS A 339 -26.81 -33.94 -2.98
C LYS A 339 -28.07 -33.62 -2.16
N SER A 340 -28.33 -32.35 -1.87
CA SER A 340 -29.53 -31.89 -1.18
C SER A 340 -30.73 -31.68 -2.13
N GLY A 341 -30.57 -31.96 -3.43
CA GLY A 341 -31.64 -31.83 -4.43
C GLY A 341 -31.71 -30.47 -5.11
N VAL A 342 -30.73 -29.59 -4.88
CA VAL A 342 -30.68 -28.26 -5.52
C VAL A 342 -30.28 -28.41 -6.98
N SER A 343 -31.04 -27.79 -7.90
CA SER A 343 -30.67 -27.75 -9.33
C SER A 343 -29.57 -26.72 -9.56
N VAL A 344 -28.40 -27.17 -9.97
CA VAL A 344 -27.23 -26.30 -10.17
C VAL A 344 -26.92 -26.18 -11.65
N VAL A 345 -26.69 -24.95 -12.10
CA VAL A 345 -26.27 -24.65 -13.48
C VAL A 345 -25.05 -23.74 -13.44
N ILE A 346 -23.95 -24.18 -14.05
CA ILE A 346 -22.76 -23.35 -14.25
C ILE A 346 -22.48 -23.24 -15.74
N GLY A 347 -22.56 -22.01 -16.25
CA GLY A 347 -22.21 -21.65 -17.63
C GLY A 347 -20.92 -20.85 -17.66
N TYR A 348 -19.98 -21.18 -18.54
CA TYR A 348 -18.71 -20.45 -18.64
C TYR A 348 -18.19 -20.23 -20.06
N GLY A 349 -17.32 -19.23 -20.27
CA GLY A 349 -16.45 -19.20 -21.45
C GLY A 349 -16.04 -17.82 -21.95
N ILE A 350 -14.80 -17.72 -22.46
CA ILE A 350 -14.37 -16.78 -23.51
C ILE A 350 -13.26 -17.51 -24.28
N ASP A 351 -13.50 -17.81 -25.55
CA ASP A 351 -12.79 -18.87 -26.28
C ASP A 351 -11.27 -18.65 -26.48
N GLY A 352 -10.49 -19.64 -26.02
CA GLY A 352 -9.41 -20.25 -26.81
C GLY A 352 -7.95 -19.85 -26.54
N ASN A 353 -7.63 -18.68 -25.99
CA ASN A 353 -6.24 -18.18 -26.04
C ASN A 353 -5.61 -17.70 -24.71
N ALA A 354 -6.31 -17.76 -23.57
CA ALA A 354 -5.67 -17.49 -22.29
C ALA A 354 -4.95 -18.76 -21.80
N PRO A 355 -3.63 -18.74 -21.52
CA PRO A 355 -2.96 -19.89 -20.93
C PRO A 355 -3.59 -20.20 -19.57
N ALA A 356 -4.39 -21.25 -19.53
CA ALA A 356 -4.92 -21.82 -18.29
C ALA A 356 -3.79 -22.62 -17.62
N GLY A 357 -3.44 -22.25 -16.39
CA GLY A 357 -2.49 -23.03 -15.60
C GLY A 357 -2.99 -24.45 -15.36
N GLU A 358 -2.12 -25.37 -14.95
CA GLU A 358 -2.51 -26.74 -14.60
C GLU A 358 -3.59 -26.78 -13.51
N GLY A 359 -3.53 -25.84 -12.56
CA GLY A 359 -4.56 -25.65 -11.55
C GLY A 359 -5.93 -25.33 -12.16
N ASP A 360 -6.00 -24.37 -13.08
CA ASP A 360 -7.25 -23.95 -13.72
C ASP A 360 -7.89 -25.11 -14.51
N ARG A 361 -7.08 -25.88 -15.24
CA ARG A 361 -7.53 -27.11 -15.94
C ARG A 361 -8.02 -28.18 -14.97
N THR A 362 -7.40 -28.29 -13.80
CA THR A 362 -7.86 -29.21 -12.74
C THR A 362 -9.20 -28.77 -12.15
N ALA A 363 -9.42 -27.47 -11.96
CA ALA A 363 -10.69 -26.94 -11.49
C ALA A 363 -11.84 -27.23 -12.47
N GLU A 364 -11.62 -27.00 -13.77
CA GLU A 364 -12.57 -27.32 -14.83
C GLU A 364 -12.89 -28.83 -14.89
N ARG A 365 -11.86 -29.69 -14.81
CA ARG A 365 -12.05 -31.15 -14.76
C ARG A 365 -12.91 -31.59 -13.58
N LYS A 366 -12.70 -31.05 -12.38
CA LYS A 366 -13.50 -31.40 -11.19
C LYS A 366 -14.97 -31.07 -11.38
N LEU A 367 -15.28 -29.91 -11.96
CA LEU A 367 -16.67 -29.56 -12.27
C LEU A 367 -17.26 -30.47 -13.37
N THR A 368 -16.45 -30.84 -14.36
CA THR A 368 -16.86 -31.79 -15.42
C THR A 368 -17.18 -33.17 -14.85
N GLU A 369 -16.30 -33.69 -13.99
CA GLU A 369 -16.49 -34.96 -13.27
C GLU A 369 -17.77 -34.93 -12.42
N LEU A 370 -18.00 -33.82 -11.70
CA LEU A 370 -19.20 -33.63 -10.89
C LEU A 370 -20.48 -33.63 -11.75
N ALA A 371 -20.49 -32.92 -12.88
CA ALA A 371 -21.62 -32.88 -13.80
C ALA A 371 -21.91 -34.24 -14.45
N SER A 372 -20.87 -35.06 -14.68
CA SER A 372 -21.05 -36.43 -15.16
C SER A 372 -21.66 -37.38 -14.11
N THR A 373 -21.55 -37.01 -12.82
CA THR A 373 -22.02 -37.83 -11.69
C THR A 373 -23.46 -37.49 -11.30
N TYR A 374 -23.86 -36.23 -11.40
CA TYR A 374 -25.14 -35.72 -10.90
C TYR A 374 -25.97 -35.07 -12.00
N ALA A 375 -27.18 -35.58 -12.24
CA ALA A 375 -28.08 -35.04 -13.26
C ALA A 375 -28.63 -33.65 -12.89
N GLU A 376 -28.66 -33.33 -11.61
CA GLU A 376 -29.08 -32.05 -11.04
C GLU A 376 -28.05 -30.94 -11.28
N PHE A 377 -26.83 -31.29 -11.76
CA PHE A 377 -25.77 -30.33 -12.08
C PHE A 377 -25.50 -30.27 -13.58
N LYS A 378 -25.75 -29.11 -14.17
CA LYS A 378 -25.36 -28.80 -15.56
C LYS A 378 -24.11 -27.93 -15.56
N PHE A 379 -23.07 -28.38 -16.24
CA PHE A 379 -21.84 -27.62 -16.45
C PHE A 379 -21.58 -27.47 -17.96
N VAL A 380 -21.72 -26.24 -18.48
CA VAL A 380 -21.75 -26.00 -19.92
C VAL A 380 -20.80 -24.88 -20.33
N ARG A 381 -20.06 -25.11 -21.42
CA ARG A 381 -19.20 -24.11 -22.05
C ARG A 381 -20.02 -23.32 -23.08
N LEU A 382 -20.15 -22.01 -22.86
CA LEU A 382 -21.00 -21.09 -23.62
C LEU A 382 -20.26 -20.32 -24.74
N GLY A 383 -19.01 -20.68 -25.03
CA GLY A 383 -18.18 -20.01 -26.04
C GLY A 383 -17.73 -18.62 -25.59
N ASP A 384 -18.03 -17.59 -26.39
CA ASP A 384 -17.69 -16.18 -26.14
C ASP A 384 -18.71 -15.49 -25.22
N THR A 385 -18.78 -15.89 -23.94
CA THR A 385 -19.66 -15.26 -22.96
C THR A 385 -18.93 -14.32 -22.01
N HIS A 386 -19.19 -13.03 -22.13
CA HIS A 386 -18.73 -12.04 -21.16
C HIS A 386 -19.70 -11.84 -19.98
N ALA A 387 -20.81 -12.59 -19.94
CA ALA A 387 -21.84 -12.46 -18.91
C ALA A 387 -21.34 -12.92 -17.54
N LYS A 388 -21.78 -12.22 -16.49
CA LYS A 388 -21.45 -12.52 -15.10
C LYS A 388 -22.72 -12.42 -14.28
N VAL A 389 -23.36 -13.56 -14.10
CA VAL A 389 -24.68 -13.64 -13.49
C VAL A 389 -24.66 -14.66 -12.37
N LEU A 390 -25.26 -14.31 -11.25
CA LEU A 390 -25.55 -15.22 -10.15
C LEU A 390 -27.07 -15.21 -9.94
N VAL A 391 -27.71 -16.36 -9.92
CA VAL A 391 -29.14 -16.50 -9.56
C VAL A 391 -29.26 -17.51 -8.43
N VAL A 392 -29.98 -17.14 -7.38
CA VAL A 392 -30.22 -17.99 -6.21
C VAL A 392 -31.72 -18.10 -5.96
N ASP A 393 -32.23 -19.32 -6.13
CA ASP A 393 -33.63 -19.67 -5.94
C ASP A 393 -34.57 -18.68 -6.65
N GLN A 394 -35.64 -18.27 -5.99
CA GLN A 394 -36.48 -17.12 -6.34
C GLN A 394 -36.15 -15.90 -5.47
N SER A 395 -35.03 -15.95 -4.75
CA SER A 395 -34.65 -14.95 -3.75
C SER A 395 -33.99 -13.73 -4.40
N TYR A 396 -32.97 -13.94 -5.23
CA TYR A 396 -32.30 -12.85 -5.91
C TYR A 396 -31.51 -13.28 -7.15
N ALA A 397 -31.22 -12.31 -8.00
CA ALA A 397 -30.26 -12.38 -9.08
C ALA A 397 -29.26 -11.22 -8.98
N VAL A 398 -28.03 -11.42 -9.46
CA VAL A 398 -27.00 -10.40 -9.56
C VAL A 398 -26.44 -10.38 -10.98
N VAL A 399 -26.44 -9.19 -11.58
CA VAL A 399 -25.75 -8.90 -12.86
C VAL A 399 -24.58 -7.98 -12.55
N THR A 400 -23.37 -8.31 -12.99
CA THR A 400 -22.16 -7.64 -12.50
C THR A 400 -21.02 -7.57 -13.52
N SER A 401 -20.01 -6.75 -13.26
CA SER A 401 -18.69 -6.83 -13.89
C SER A 401 -17.73 -7.78 -13.15
N PHE A 402 -18.07 -8.20 -11.91
CA PHE A 402 -17.29 -9.12 -11.07
C PHE A 402 -17.31 -10.56 -11.61
N ASN A 403 -16.14 -11.15 -11.84
CA ASN A 403 -16.05 -12.54 -12.32
C ASN A 403 -16.23 -13.57 -11.21
N TRP A 404 -17.44 -14.12 -11.08
CA TRP A 404 -17.79 -15.12 -10.06
C TRP A 404 -16.83 -16.31 -9.92
N LEU A 405 -16.30 -16.85 -11.02
CA LEU A 405 -15.48 -18.07 -11.00
C LEU A 405 -13.98 -17.83 -11.22
N SER A 406 -13.55 -16.57 -11.36
CA SER A 406 -12.13 -16.25 -11.65
C SER A 406 -11.56 -15.04 -10.90
N PHE A 407 -12.38 -14.27 -10.21
CA PHE A 407 -11.93 -13.17 -9.36
C PHE A 407 -12.29 -13.41 -7.89
N ARG A 408 -11.30 -13.32 -7.00
CA ARG A 408 -11.49 -13.56 -5.55
C ARG A 408 -11.99 -12.34 -4.78
N GLY A 409 -11.80 -11.14 -5.32
CA GLY A 409 -11.92 -9.90 -4.52
C GLY A 409 -10.91 -9.87 -3.37
N ASP A 410 -9.66 -10.32 -3.61
CA ASP A 410 -8.62 -10.35 -2.57
C ASP A 410 -8.22 -8.92 -2.16
N PRO A 411 -8.42 -8.51 -0.88
CA PRO A 411 -8.12 -7.16 -0.42
C PRO A 411 -6.63 -6.81 -0.48
N ASN A 412 -5.75 -7.81 -0.64
CA ASN A 412 -4.31 -7.59 -0.80
C ASN A 412 -3.88 -7.37 -2.24
N ARG A 413 -4.81 -7.49 -3.21
CA ARG A 413 -4.57 -7.21 -4.62
C ARG A 413 -4.93 -5.75 -4.95
N PRO A 414 -4.40 -5.20 -6.05
CA PRO A 414 -4.80 -3.89 -6.55
C PRO A 414 -6.31 -3.78 -6.69
N PHE A 415 -6.84 -2.60 -6.34
CA PHE A 415 -8.26 -2.30 -6.48
C PHE A 415 -8.70 -2.44 -7.93
N ARG A 416 -9.86 -3.05 -8.13
CA ARG A 416 -10.59 -3.11 -9.40
C ARG A 416 -12.00 -2.64 -9.09
N ASP A 417 -12.49 -1.66 -9.84
CA ASP A 417 -13.88 -1.24 -9.68
C ASP A 417 -14.79 -2.24 -10.38
N GLU A 418 -15.30 -3.17 -9.58
CA GLU A 418 -16.31 -4.12 -10.00
C GLU A 418 -17.65 -3.73 -9.38
N ARG A 419 -18.63 -3.46 -10.25
CA ARG A 419 -19.97 -3.07 -9.85
C ARG A 419 -20.96 -4.15 -10.24
N GLY A 420 -22.02 -4.27 -9.46
CA GLY A 420 -23.13 -5.15 -9.78
C GLY A 420 -24.46 -4.50 -9.48
N THR A 421 -25.54 -5.13 -9.95
CA THR A 421 -26.91 -4.82 -9.55
C THR A 421 -27.55 -6.08 -9.03
N MET A 422 -28.02 -6.03 -7.79
CA MET A 422 -28.85 -7.05 -7.16
C MET A 422 -30.32 -6.79 -7.45
N ILE A 423 -31.05 -7.84 -7.79
CA ILE A 423 -32.47 -7.83 -8.13
C ILE A 423 -33.16 -8.89 -7.27
N THR A 424 -34.17 -8.50 -6.49
CA THR A 424 -35.00 -9.42 -5.67
C THR A 424 -36.44 -9.52 -6.16
N ILE A 425 -36.78 -8.81 -7.26
CA ILE A 425 -38.08 -8.91 -7.92
C ILE A 425 -38.23 -10.30 -8.52
N LYS A 426 -39.04 -11.16 -7.87
CA LYS A 426 -39.22 -12.57 -8.23
C LYS A 426 -39.43 -12.84 -9.73
N ALA A 427 -40.30 -12.08 -10.40
CA ALA A 427 -40.56 -12.24 -11.83
C ALA A 427 -39.32 -12.01 -12.70
N GLU A 428 -38.46 -11.06 -12.33
CA GLU A 428 -37.22 -10.76 -13.04
C GLU A 428 -36.13 -11.79 -12.73
N VAL A 429 -36.08 -12.28 -11.49
CA VAL A 429 -35.20 -13.40 -11.11
C VAL A 429 -35.53 -14.66 -11.94
N ASP A 430 -36.82 -15.00 -12.04
CA ASP A 430 -37.31 -16.12 -12.84
C ASP A 430 -37.04 -15.93 -14.34
N ARG A 431 -37.24 -14.71 -14.86
CA ARG A 431 -36.93 -14.37 -16.25
C ARG A 431 -35.45 -14.56 -16.56
N LEU A 432 -34.55 -13.99 -15.74
CA LEU A 432 -33.11 -14.14 -15.92
C LEU A 432 -32.67 -15.60 -15.91
N PHE A 433 -33.18 -16.40 -14.95
CA PHE A 433 -32.89 -17.83 -14.91
C PHE A 433 -33.37 -18.54 -16.19
N SER A 434 -34.56 -18.21 -16.68
CA SER A 434 -35.16 -18.83 -17.87
C SER A 434 -34.38 -18.47 -19.15
N ASP A 435 -34.01 -17.20 -19.31
CA ASP A 435 -33.26 -16.70 -20.47
C ASP A 435 -31.92 -17.41 -20.63
N TYR A 436 -31.16 -17.52 -19.53
CA TYR A 436 -29.87 -18.22 -19.54
C TYR A 436 -30.02 -19.74 -19.66
N SER A 437 -31.04 -20.33 -19.05
CA SER A 437 -31.33 -21.77 -19.23
C SER A 437 -31.63 -22.11 -20.69
N ALA A 438 -32.45 -21.30 -21.36
CA ALA A 438 -32.76 -21.47 -22.78
C ALA A 438 -31.51 -21.35 -23.67
N ARG A 439 -30.62 -20.39 -23.36
CA ARG A 439 -29.33 -20.25 -24.07
C ARG A 439 -28.43 -21.47 -23.88
N ILE A 440 -28.37 -22.02 -22.67
CA ILE A 440 -27.61 -23.23 -22.35
C ILE A 440 -28.16 -24.43 -23.12
N GLU A 441 -29.48 -24.64 -23.11
CA GLU A 441 -30.11 -25.74 -23.84
C GLU A 441 -29.94 -25.64 -25.36
N ALA A 442 -29.90 -24.43 -25.91
CA ALA A 442 -29.66 -24.23 -27.34
C ALA A 442 -28.24 -24.67 -27.75
N ILE A 443 -27.26 -24.51 -26.86
CA ILE A 443 -25.87 -24.92 -27.08
C ILE A 443 -25.72 -26.43 -26.94
N ASP A 444 -26.37 -27.06 -25.95
CA ASP A 444 -26.31 -28.52 -25.77
C ASP A 444 -26.97 -29.31 -26.94
N ARG A 445 -27.85 -28.68 -27.72
CA ARG A 445 -28.53 -29.29 -28.88
C ARG A 445 -27.80 -29.09 -30.21
N GLY A 446 -26.80 -28.20 -30.27
CA GLY A 446 -26.02 -27.88 -31.47
C GLY A 446 -24.68 -28.59 -31.46
#